data_AF-A0A6A3DW81-F1
#
_entry.id   AF-A0A6A3DW81-F1
#
_cell.length_a   1.000
_cell.length_b   1.000
_cell.length_c   1.000
_cell.angle_alpha   90.00
_cell.angle_beta   90.00
_cell.angle_gamma   90.00
#
_symmetry.space_group_name_H-M   'P 1'
#
loop_
_entity.id
_entity.type
_entity.pdbx_description
1 polymer ?
#
loop_
_entity_poly.entity_id
_entity_poly.type
_entity_poly.pdbx_seq_one_letter_code
_entity_poly.pdbx_strand_id
1 'polypeptide(L)'
;MTYISNLSRPSNQKLIAKQNKVSIEDLKKHMSPDYKADPKYRFYNGKQMESHLYEGIQPTEFYDKLENVLTSQKNAFKVNIALGYDLVSLTDDLTQYWHPNISNTSVFNTPIAINSQSDIRKKVISEIRSMELANELNYPSSGYKLKSITGFRIYIYHRNHALGDSDAIIPKIIRENQHVINFPKTNNKCVFHCIAWHLVQDPKKNPRTIQAQVKKAFNRYCSFKGISYSLGLFRNFKPIDLLQLDDVEECFKLSINVYTMDIESGNVECIRRSEKEYENMNTLSHENHALYIKNIDMLQSKYQCKKCEMVFVSSTKFKDHSKNQCERVNIESFPVHPTIYRPAQNTIRSLLTKYAIKEVDHYIDHFVVYDFEAILKPTGIEHGKNTVFTNEHIPVSVSIADSLTEEIRQYNVNKYKALLQKIINAHGLTGMEIPDIPLGKTYKMSDVESWIGEGKYSSFFDFHSKIGFAKQRSDYGKIKQQLDQVPVFGFNSGRYDINLIKSDLFAVIGTNNIKSVIKNPSYMCIATWNMKILDISNYVPAGTSYDKYLTTYLGGCKCEDKISCVCGLDSSPT
;
A
#
# COMPACT_ATOMS: atom_id res chain seq x y z
N MET A 1 -5.15 55.30 26.13
CA MET A 1 -5.04 53.88 26.51
C MET A 1 -3.81 53.70 27.37
N THR A 2 -3.97 53.20 28.59
CA THR A 2 -2.83 52.94 29.48
C THR A 2 -2.27 51.56 29.14
N TYR A 3 -1.08 51.51 28.53
CA TYR A 3 -0.40 50.24 28.25
C TYR A 3 0.26 49.74 29.53
N ILE A 4 -0.26 48.63 30.08
CA ILE A 4 0.30 47.98 31.26
C ILE A 4 1.01 46.72 30.78
N SER A 5 2.34 46.78 30.70
CA SER A 5 3.18 45.62 30.44
C SER A 5 3.54 44.92 31.76
N ASN A 6 3.61 43.59 31.72
CA ASN A 6 3.96 42.73 32.86
C ASN A 6 2.93 42.67 34.01
N LEU A 7 1.97 41.75 33.85
CA LEU A 7 0.88 41.42 34.77
C LEU A 7 1.32 40.71 36.08
N SER A 8 2.59 40.31 36.20
CA SER A 8 3.11 39.66 37.42
C SER A 8 3.32 40.64 38.58
N ARG A 9 3.39 41.96 38.31
CA ARG A 9 3.63 42.98 39.33
C ARG A 9 2.32 43.33 40.08
N PRO A 10 2.30 43.31 41.43
CA PRO A 10 1.12 43.65 42.22
C PRO A 10 0.57 45.06 41.95
N SER A 11 1.43 46.03 41.66
CA SER A 11 1.03 47.41 41.31
C SER A 11 0.23 47.47 40.01
N ASN A 12 0.60 46.64 39.03
CA ASN A 12 -0.05 46.58 37.71
C ASN A 12 -1.40 45.86 37.80
N GLN A 13 -1.50 44.82 38.62
CA GLN A 13 -2.76 44.13 38.93
C GLN A 13 -3.78 45.09 39.56
N LYS A 14 -3.36 45.95 40.48
CA LYS A 14 -4.25 46.97 41.08
C LYS A 14 -4.82 47.95 40.05
N LEU A 15 -3.99 48.39 39.09
CA LEU A 15 -4.43 49.30 38.03
C LEU A 15 -5.45 48.64 37.10
N ILE A 16 -5.26 47.37 36.76
CA ILE A 16 -6.16 46.60 35.90
C ILE A 16 -7.47 46.27 36.61
N ALA A 17 -7.42 45.88 37.89
CA ALA A 17 -8.60 45.64 38.71
C ALA A 17 -9.48 46.89 38.78
N LYS A 18 -8.86 48.06 39.01
CA LYS A 18 -9.55 49.35 39.03
C LYS A 18 -10.13 49.75 37.66
N GLN A 19 -9.38 49.52 36.58
CA GLN A 19 -9.84 49.84 35.22
C GLN A 19 -11.06 49.00 34.81
N ASN A 20 -11.08 47.73 35.19
CA ASN A 20 -12.15 46.79 34.83
C ASN A 20 -13.25 46.67 35.90
N LYS A 21 -13.19 47.47 36.97
CA LYS A 21 -14.15 47.45 38.10
C LYS A 21 -14.33 46.07 38.73
N VAL A 22 -13.23 45.32 38.87
CA VAL A 22 -13.19 43.99 39.52
C VAL A 22 -12.37 44.07 40.79
N SER A 23 -12.64 43.19 41.77
CA SER A 23 -11.83 43.11 42.99
C SER A 23 -10.42 42.57 42.68
N ILE A 24 -9.45 42.89 43.53
CA ILE A 24 -8.07 42.38 43.37
C ILE A 24 -8.04 40.87 43.63
N GLU A 25 -8.84 40.36 44.57
CA GLU A 25 -8.99 38.91 44.77
C GLU A 25 -9.53 38.22 43.51
N ASP A 26 -10.56 38.76 42.87
CA ASP A 26 -11.16 38.18 41.66
C ASP A 26 -10.20 38.22 40.47
N LEU A 27 -9.46 39.32 40.30
CA LEU A 27 -8.44 39.42 39.25
C LEU A 27 -7.33 38.40 39.47
N LYS A 28 -6.84 38.24 40.71
CA LYS A 28 -5.80 37.26 41.05
C LYS A 28 -6.31 35.83 40.90
N LYS A 29 -7.58 35.59 41.24
CA LYS A 29 -8.27 34.34 40.99
C LYS A 29 -8.24 34.06 39.49
N HIS A 30 -8.73 34.95 38.62
CA HIS A 30 -8.72 34.78 37.16
C HIS A 30 -7.34 34.60 36.51
N MET A 31 -6.29 35.10 37.16
CA MET A 31 -4.91 35.00 36.69
C MET A 31 -4.14 33.79 37.24
N SER A 32 -4.71 33.06 38.21
CA SER A 32 -4.06 31.87 38.77
C SER A 32 -3.97 30.75 37.72
N PRO A 33 -2.84 30.01 37.62
CA PRO A 33 -2.75 28.81 36.79
C PRO A 33 -3.87 27.80 37.08
N ASP A 34 -4.34 27.79 38.33
CA ASP A 34 -5.37 26.90 38.85
C ASP A 34 -6.80 27.36 38.52
N TYR A 35 -6.98 28.61 38.07
CA TYR A 35 -8.30 29.12 37.65
C TYR A 35 -8.77 28.56 36.31
N LYS A 36 -7.91 27.79 35.63
CA LYS A 36 -8.33 26.85 34.58
C LYS A 36 -9.17 25.67 35.09
N ALA A 37 -9.54 25.62 36.37
CA ALA A 37 -10.48 24.64 36.89
C ALA A 37 -11.92 25.00 36.48
N ASP A 38 -12.24 24.76 35.21
CA ASP A 38 -13.57 24.27 34.86
C ASP A 38 -13.81 23.04 35.77
N PRO A 39 -14.90 22.97 36.57
CA PRO A 39 -15.16 21.81 37.43
C PRO A 39 -15.24 20.49 36.64
N LYS A 40 -15.35 20.57 35.31
CA LYS A 40 -15.37 19.45 34.38
C LYS A 40 -14.06 19.25 33.60
N TYR A 41 -12.99 19.98 33.95
CA TYR A 41 -11.64 19.76 33.43
C TYR A 41 -10.80 18.94 34.41
N ARG A 42 -10.18 17.86 33.94
CA ARG A 42 -9.22 17.05 34.71
C ARG A 42 -7.91 16.92 33.96
N PHE A 43 -6.82 17.27 34.63
CA PHE A 43 -5.46 17.16 34.09
C PHE A 43 -4.67 16.08 34.80
N TYR A 44 -3.96 15.27 34.03
CA TYR A 44 -2.99 14.31 34.52
C TYR A 44 -1.66 14.56 33.83
N ASN A 45 -0.58 14.68 34.61
CA ASN A 45 0.78 14.85 34.11
C ASN A 45 1.65 13.68 34.57
N GLY A 46 2.15 12.90 33.62
CA GLY A 46 3.07 11.80 33.85
C GLY A 46 4.39 12.01 33.13
N LYS A 47 5.41 11.21 33.47
CA LYS A 47 6.76 11.33 32.89
C LYS A 47 6.81 11.11 31.38
N GLN A 48 5.96 10.24 30.84
CA GLN A 48 5.94 9.84 29.43
C GLN A 48 4.69 10.33 28.69
N MET A 49 3.64 10.68 29.42
CA MET A 49 2.33 11.02 28.87
C MET A 49 1.62 11.99 29.79
N GLU A 50 0.91 12.94 29.21
CA GLU A 50 -0.09 13.76 29.89
C GLU A 50 -1.48 13.53 29.28
N SER A 51 -2.53 13.79 30.05
CA SER A 51 -3.90 13.74 29.54
C SER A 51 -4.76 14.89 30.04
N HIS A 52 -5.62 15.38 29.15
CA HIS A 52 -6.52 16.49 29.37
C HIS A 52 -7.95 16.02 29.11
N LEU A 53 -8.76 15.88 30.16
CA LEU A 53 -10.18 15.54 30.05
C LEU A 53 -11.02 16.79 30.22
N TYR A 54 -11.95 17.01 29.28
CA TYR A 54 -12.99 18.02 29.34
C TYR A 54 -14.35 17.33 29.26
N GLU A 55 -15.24 17.60 30.20
CA GLU A 55 -16.62 17.08 30.21
C GLU A 55 -17.63 18.23 30.18
N GLY A 56 -18.82 17.97 29.65
CA GLY A 56 -19.94 18.93 29.59
C GLY A 56 -19.59 20.31 29.02
N ILE A 57 -18.79 20.35 27.95
CA ILE A 57 -18.43 21.55 27.19
C ILE A 57 -19.54 21.94 26.22
N GLN A 58 -19.57 23.21 25.81
CA GLN A 58 -20.40 23.63 24.68
C GLN A 58 -19.77 23.13 23.37
N PRO A 59 -20.57 22.68 22.37
CA PRO A 59 -20.04 22.16 21.12
C PRO A 59 -19.15 23.15 20.36
N THR A 60 -19.43 24.45 20.49
CA THR A 60 -18.64 25.52 19.87
C THR A 60 -17.24 25.67 20.47
N GLU A 61 -17.03 25.24 21.72
CA GLU A 61 -15.74 25.37 22.43
C GLU A 61 -14.79 24.21 22.15
N PHE A 62 -15.28 23.11 21.54
CA PHE A 62 -14.54 21.88 21.36
C PHE A 62 -13.22 22.10 20.61
N TYR A 63 -13.29 22.65 19.40
CA TYR A 63 -12.13 22.86 18.55
C TYR A 63 -11.14 23.85 19.16
N ASP A 64 -11.63 24.92 19.79
CA ASP A 64 -10.78 25.93 20.43
C ASP A 64 -10.01 25.33 21.61
N LYS A 65 -10.68 24.58 22.49
CA LYS A 65 -10.00 23.94 23.64
C LYS A 65 -9.01 22.87 23.18
N LEU A 66 -9.36 22.11 22.14
CA LEU A 66 -8.48 21.10 21.55
C LEU A 66 -7.21 21.74 20.96
N GLU A 67 -7.37 22.72 20.07
CA GLU A 67 -6.26 23.39 19.41
C GLU A 67 -5.35 24.09 20.43
N ASN A 68 -5.93 24.75 21.43
CA ASN A 68 -5.17 25.41 22.49
C ASN A 68 -4.25 24.47 23.26
N VAL A 69 -4.71 23.25 23.61
CA VAL A 69 -3.87 22.27 24.32
C VAL A 69 -2.73 21.79 23.41
N LEU A 70 -3.02 21.48 22.15
CA LEU A 70 -2.04 20.94 21.21
C LEU A 70 -0.99 21.99 20.80
N THR A 71 -1.39 23.24 20.57
CA THR A 71 -0.48 24.34 20.19
C THR A 71 0.40 24.79 21.36
N SER A 72 -0.01 24.55 22.61
CA SER A 72 0.80 24.88 23.80
C SER A 72 2.04 23.99 23.99
N GLN A 73 2.12 22.89 23.25
CA GLN A 73 3.25 21.95 23.30
C GLN A 73 4.52 22.56 22.72
N LYS A 74 5.66 22.28 23.35
CA LYS A 74 6.97 22.87 22.98
C LYS A 74 7.85 21.97 22.12
N ASN A 75 7.60 20.66 22.18
CA ASN A 75 8.35 19.63 21.47
C ASN A 75 7.36 18.75 20.71
N ALA A 76 7.82 18.05 19.68
CA ALA A 76 7.05 17.08 18.92
C ALA A 76 6.53 15.97 19.84
N PHE A 77 5.30 15.53 19.57
CA PHE A 77 4.59 14.58 20.42
C PHE A 77 3.79 13.60 19.57
N LYS A 78 3.32 12.52 20.18
CA LYS A 78 2.20 11.76 19.61
C LYS A 78 0.93 12.10 20.35
N VAL A 79 -0.20 12.10 19.66
CA VAL A 79 -1.50 12.37 20.25
C VAL A 79 -2.53 11.33 19.86
N ASN A 80 -3.40 10.99 20.80
CA ASN A 80 -4.69 10.37 20.52
C ASN A 80 -5.78 11.14 21.27
N ILE A 81 -7.01 11.10 20.77
CA ILE A 81 -8.15 11.83 21.34
C ILE A 81 -9.28 10.84 21.49
N ALA A 82 -9.92 10.82 22.65
CA ALA A 82 -11.17 10.11 22.86
C ALA A 82 -12.32 11.11 22.91
N LEU A 83 -13.37 10.90 22.13
CA LEU A 83 -14.52 11.80 22.06
C LEU A 83 -15.61 11.34 23.04
N GLY A 84 -16.29 12.31 23.65
CA GLY A 84 -17.49 12.12 24.44
C GLY A 84 -18.63 12.91 23.82
N TYR A 85 -19.77 12.27 23.64
CA TYR A 85 -20.87 12.87 22.89
C TYR A 85 -22.22 12.47 23.46
N ASP A 86 -23.20 13.31 23.18
CA ASP A 86 -24.61 13.03 23.43
C ASP A 86 -25.18 12.33 22.21
N LEU A 87 -25.82 11.17 22.42
CA LEU A 87 -26.54 10.42 21.40
C LEU A 87 -28.04 10.59 21.58
N VAL A 88 -28.81 10.63 20.49
CA VAL A 88 -30.28 10.59 20.52
C VAL A 88 -30.75 9.26 19.94
N SER A 89 -31.65 8.58 20.64
CA SER A 89 -32.34 7.39 20.12
C SER A 89 -33.26 7.75 18.96
N LEU A 90 -33.20 6.98 17.88
CA LEU A 90 -34.07 7.15 16.71
C LEU A 90 -35.53 6.74 16.98
N THR A 91 -35.79 5.98 18.06
CA THR A 91 -37.13 5.47 18.39
C THR A 91 -37.85 6.30 19.44
N ASP A 92 -37.13 6.75 20.47
CA ASP A 92 -37.74 7.27 21.71
C ASP A 92 -37.29 8.69 22.08
N ASP A 93 -36.52 9.36 21.22
CA ASP A 93 -35.93 10.71 21.44
C ASP A 93 -35.11 10.88 22.74
N LEU A 94 -34.80 9.78 23.42
CA LEU A 94 -33.98 9.77 24.64
C LEU A 94 -32.54 10.15 24.31
N THR A 95 -31.98 11.09 25.08
CA THR A 95 -30.58 11.49 24.97
C THR A 95 -29.71 10.72 25.98
N GLN A 96 -28.65 10.06 25.52
CA GLN A 96 -27.68 9.35 26.36
C GLN A 96 -26.27 9.92 26.16
N TYR A 97 -25.59 10.23 27.26
CA TYR A 97 -24.19 10.67 27.24
C TYR A 97 -23.23 9.48 27.17
N TRP A 98 -22.26 9.56 26.27
CA TRP A 98 -21.15 8.60 26.13
C TRP A 98 -19.83 9.23 26.58
N HIS A 99 -19.20 8.62 27.58
CA HIS A 99 -17.97 9.15 28.19
C HIS A 99 -16.73 8.88 27.30
N PRO A 100 -15.79 9.84 27.19
CA PRO A 100 -14.58 9.69 26.38
C PRO A 100 -13.65 8.59 26.92
N ASN A 101 -13.52 7.50 26.17
CA ASN A 101 -12.64 6.38 26.50
C ASN A 101 -11.84 5.93 25.27
N ILE A 102 -10.51 5.87 25.40
CA ILE A 102 -9.60 5.55 24.29
C ILE A 102 -9.87 4.17 23.66
N SER A 103 -10.45 3.23 24.42
CA SER A 103 -10.77 1.89 23.93
C SER A 103 -11.93 1.87 22.94
N ASN A 104 -12.86 2.82 23.04
CA ASN A 104 -14.15 2.76 22.33
C ASN A 104 -14.42 4.01 21.48
N THR A 105 -13.99 5.17 21.95
CA THR A 105 -14.26 6.47 21.32
C THR A 105 -13.00 7.20 20.87
N SER A 106 -11.91 6.46 20.64
CA SER A 106 -10.69 7.02 20.07
C SER A 106 -10.91 7.47 18.63
N VAL A 107 -10.36 8.65 18.30
CA VAL A 107 -10.34 9.19 16.94
C VAL A 107 -9.36 8.38 16.08
N PHE A 108 -8.23 7.98 16.64
CA PHE A 108 -7.21 7.23 15.92
C PHE A 108 -7.00 5.84 16.53
N ASN A 109 -6.88 4.83 15.67
CA ASN A 109 -6.52 3.46 16.07
C ASN A 109 -5.17 3.42 16.81
N THR A 110 -4.23 4.30 16.43
CA THR A 110 -2.94 4.45 17.10
C THR A 110 -2.58 5.93 17.24
N PRO A 111 -1.80 6.33 18.27
CA PRO A 111 -1.39 7.72 18.43
C PRO A 111 -0.61 8.25 17.21
N ILE A 112 -1.05 9.37 16.67
CA ILE A 112 -0.44 10.00 15.49
C ILE A 112 0.65 11.00 15.89
N ALA A 113 1.66 11.18 15.05
CA ALA A 113 2.76 12.10 15.31
C ALA A 113 2.46 13.53 14.83
N ILE A 114 2.70 14.50 15.72
CA ILE A 114 2.63 15.94 15.47
C ILE A 114 4.06 16.50 15.48
N ASN A 115 4.54 16.89 14.30
CA ASN A 115 5.92 17.34 14.08
C ASN A 115 5.99 18.81 13.59
N SER A 116 4.85 19.45 13.31
CA SER A 116 4.69 20.88 13.00
C SER A 116 3.39 21.40 13.63
N GLN A 117 3.22 22.72 13.75
CA GLN A 117 1.95 23.28 14.21
C GLN A 117 0.80 23.01 13.23
N SER A 118 1.11 22.92 11.94
CA SER A 118 0.12 22.67 10.91
C SER A 118 -0.46 21.25 10.92
N ASP A 119 0.30 20.27 11.43
CA ASP A 119 -0.16 18.89 11.64
C ASP A 119 -1.41 18.84 12.53
N ILE A 120 -1.56 19.76 13.48
CA ILE A 120 -2.74 19.84 14.34
C ILE A 120 -4.00 20.03 13.49
N ARG A 121 -3.98 20.98 12.54
CA ARG A 121 -5.14 21.22 11.68
C ARG A 121 -5.32 20.11 10.65
N LYS A 122 -4.22 19.62 10.06
CA LYS A 122 -4.25 18.68 8.92
C LYS A 122 -4.46 17.22 9.27
N LYS A 123 -4.02 16.79 10.45
CA LYS A 123 -4.11 15.39 10.89
C LYS A 123 -5.16 15.21 11.98
N VAL A 124 -5.32 16.20 12.86
CA VAL A 124 -6.24 16.08 14.00
C VAL A 124 -7.60 16.67 13.68
N ILE A 125 -7.65 17.97 13.39
CA ILE A 125 -8.94 18.69 13.23
C ILE A 125 -9.69 18.22 11.98
N SER A 126 -8.98 18.03 10.86
CA SER A 126 -9.57 17.52 9.61
C SER A 126 -10.20 16.13 9.79
N GLU A 127 -9.54 15.22 10.51
CA GLU A 127 -10.03 13.87 10.75
C GLU A 127 -11.32 13.90 11.55
N ILE A 128 -11.33 14.64 12.66
CA ILE A 128 -12.53 14.76 13.51
C ILE A 128 -13.69 15.37 12.73
N ARG A 129 -13.44 16.41 11.91
CA ARG A 129 -14.46 16.97 11.01
C ARG A 129 -14.96 15.96 9.98
N SER A 130 -14.08 15.14 9.43
CA SER A 130 -14.45 14.08 8.47
C SER A 130 -15.36 13.05 9.14
N MET A 131 -15.03 12.61 10.36
CA MET A 131 -15.85 11.67 11.13
C MET A 131 -17.22 12.24 11.48
N GLU A 132 -17.30 13.53 11.85
CA GLU A 132 -18.55 14.24 12.10
C GLU A 132 -19.44 14.30 10.84
N LEU A 133 -18.85 14.57 9.67
CA LEU A 133 -19.58 14.67 8.40
C LEU A 133 -20.03 13.30 7.86
N ALA A 134 -19.20 12.27 8.02
CA ALA A 134 -19.45 10.92 7.50
C ALA A 134 -20.30 10.05 8.45
N ASN A 135 -20.65 10.55 9.65
CA ASN A 135 -21.28 9.77 10.72
C ASN A 135 -20.50 8.48 11.07
N GLU A 136 -19.18 8.47 10.93
CA GLU A 136 -18.31 7.31 11.16
C GLU A 136 -17.88 7.15 12.63
N LEU A 137 -18.46 7.92 13.54
CA LEU A 137 -18.21 7.76 14.97
C LEU A 137 -18.75 6.41 15.46
N ASN A 138 -17.97 5.73 16.31
CA ASN A 138 -18.37 4.44 16.85
C ASN A 138 -19.61 4.56 17.74
N TYR A 139 -20.75 4.02 17.30
CA TYR A 139 -21.99 3.95 18.09
C TYR A 139 -22.20 2.56 18.70
N PRO A 140 -22.89 2.43 19.85
CA PRO A 140 -23.25 1.13 20.41
C PRO A 140 -24.23 0.32 19.55
N SER A 141 -25.08 0.97 18.75
CA SER A 141 -26.01 0.31 17.81
C SER A 141 -26.49 1.29 16.73
N SER A 142 -27.05 0.77 15.64
CA SER A 142 -27.63 1.55 14.54
C SER A 142 -28.87 2.38 14.93
N GLY A 143 -29.39 2.21 16.14
CA GLY A 143 -30.55 2.94 16.66
C GLY A 143 -30.26 4.33 17.21
N TYR A 144 -29.00 4.80 17.17
CA TYR A 144 -28.60 6.09 17.74
C TYR A 144 -27.98 7.01 16.70
N LYS A 145 -28.19 8.32 16.86
CA LYS A 145 -27.56 9.37 16.06
C LYS A 145 -26.78 10.33 16.96
N LEU A 146 -25.64 10.84 16.47
CA LEU A 146 -24.88 11.89 17.12
C LEU A 146 -25.73 13.18 17.26
N LYS A 147 -25.81 13.73 18.47
CA LYS A 147 -26.37 15.06 18.75
C LYS A 147 -25.29 16.13 18.70
N SER A 148 -24.26 15.95 19.52
CA SER A 148 -23.15 16.90 19.67
C SER A 148 -22.01 16.30 20.49
N ILE A 149 -20.79 16.77 20.23
CA ILE A 149 -19.62 16.48 21.08
C ILE A 149 -19.68 17.36 22.33
N THR A 150 -19.82 16.73 23.49
CA THR A 150 -20.01 17.39 24.80
C THR A 150 -18.89 17.05 25.78
N GLY A 151 -17.93 16.22 25.39
CA GLY A 151 -16.70 16.00 26.14
C GLY A 151 -15.59 15.42 25.27
N PHE A 152 -14.36 15.47 25.73
CA PHE A 152 -13.23 14.82 25.06
C PHE A 152 -12.05 14.64 26.01
N ARG A 153 -11.21 13.67 25.71
CA ARG A 153 -9.95 13.43 26.41
C ARG A 153 -8.79 13.38 25.45
N ILE A 154 -7.83 14.27 25.62
CA ILE A 154 -6.58 14.30 24.85
C ILE A 154 -5.55 13.47 25.60
N TYR A 155 -4.83 12.60 24.89
CA TYR A 155 -3.68 11.84 25.37
C TYR A 155 -2.46 12.29 24.59
N ILE A 156 -1.50 12.94 25.25
CA ILE A 156 -0.27 13.43 24.64
C ILE A 156 0.87 12.57 25.15
N TYR A 157 1.56 11.91 24.24
CA TYR A 157 2.73 11.10 24.52
C TYR A 157 3.97 11.92 24.16
N HIS A 158 4.79 12.21 25.16
CA HIS A 158 6.00 12.99 24.97
C HIS A 158 7.00 12.22 24.09
N ARG A 159 7.58 12.91 23.11
CA ARG A 159 8.70 12.40 22.33
C ARG A 159 9.93 13.27 22.56
N ASN A 160 11.09 12.67 22.35
CA ASN A 160 12.34 13.40 22.25
C ASN A 160 12.85 13.23 20.82
N HIS A 161 12.47 14.14 19.93
CA HIS A 161 12.93 14.15 18.53
C HIS A 161 13.74 15.42 18.25
N ALA A 162 14.62 15.76 19.19
CA ALA A 162 15.43 16.95 19.11
C ALA A 162 16.73 16.66 18.35
N LEU A 163 16.99 17.43 17.30
CA LEU A 163 18.07 17.21 16.35
C LEU A 163 19.38 17.85 16.85
N GLY A 164 20.22 17.06 17.53
CA GLY A 164 21.45 17.53 18.14
C GLY A 164 22.48 16.47 18.54
N ASP A 165 22.17 15.18 18.47
CA ASP A 165 23.08 14.16 18.98
C ASP A 165 24.36 14.10 18.14
N SER A 166 25.48 14.49 18.75
CA SER A 166 26.78 14.57 18.06
C SER A 166 27.53 13.24 18.07
N ASP A 167 27.05 12.28 18.88
CA ASP A 167 27.68 10.97 19.09
C ASP A 167 26.94 9.84 18.34
N ALA A 168 25.88 10.18 17.59
CA ALA A 168 25.12 9.25 16.76
C ALA A 168 26.00 8.43 15.80
N ILE A 169 25.82 7.12 15.79
CA ILE A 169 26.64 6.20 14.98
C ILE A 169 26.01 6.06 13.60
N ILE A 170 26.54 6.78 12.61
CA ILE A 170 25.96 6.77 11.25
C ILE A 170 26.19 5.42 10.54
N PRO A 171 25.12 4.69 10.17
CA PRO A 171 25.20 3.39 9.50
C PRO A 171 25.92 3.47 8.15
N LYS A 172 26.47 2.35 7.70
CA LYS A 172 27.22 2.25 6.42
C LYS A 172 26.40 2.77 5.24
N ILE A 173 25.12 2.41 5.16
CA ILE A 173 24.20 2.83 4.09
C ILE A 173 24.04 4.35 3.97
N ILE A 174 24.00 5.08 5.09
CA ILE A 174 23.92 6.54 5.11
C ILE A 174 25.30 7.16 4.86
N ARG A 175 26.34 6.59 5.49
CA ARG A 175 27.71 7.09 5.45
C ARG A 175 28.33 7.04 4.05
N GLU A 176 28.04 5.99 3.30
CA GLU A 176 28.54 5.81 1.93
C GLU A 176 27.70 6.54 0.89
N ASN A 177 26.56 7.12 1.28
CA ASN A 177 25.68 7.83 0.37
C ASN A 177 26.20 9.24 0.05
N GLN A 178 26.63 9.46 -1.19
CA GLN A 178 27.19 10.73 -1.66
C GLN A 178 26.19 11.91 -1.65
N HIS A 179 24.88 11.61 -1.59
CA HIS A 179 23.79 12.58 -1.55
C HIS A 179 23.43 13.03 -0.15
N VAL A 180 24.08 12.49 0.89
CA VAL A 180 23.93 12.91 2.28
C VAL A 180 25.26 13.47 2.79
N ILE A 181 25.21 14.52 3.60
CA ILE A 181 26.39 15.10 4.25
C ILE A 181 26.24 14.98 5.74
N ASN A 182 27.20 14.29 6.36
CA ASN A 182 27.34 14.24 7.79
C ASN A 182 28.26 15.38 8.28
N PHE A 183 27.86 16.06 9.35
CA PHE A 183 28.71 17.00 10.07
C PHE A 183 29.14 16.36 11.40
N PRO A 184 30.44 16.04 11.58
CA PRO A 184 30.92 15.49 12.85
C PRO A 184 31.00 16.57 13.93
N LYS A 185 30.74 16.21 15.20
CA LYS A 185 30.95 17.06 16.39
C LYS A 185 30.21 18.40 16.35
N THR A 186 28.92 18.38 16.03
CA THR A 186 28.10 19.60 15.91
C THR A 186 27.78 20.24 17.27
N ASN A 187 27.92 19.51 18.38
CA ASN A 187 27.56 19.91 19.74
C ASN A 187 26.12 20.44 19.82
N ASN A 188 25.12 19.61 19.49
CA ASN A 188 23.69 19.97 19.51
C ASN A 188 23.22 20.98 18.44
N LYS A 189 24.04 21.26 17.43
CA LYS A 189 23.77 22.31 16.42
C LYS A 189 23.58 21.73 15.02
N CYS A 190 23.11 20.50 14.90
CA CYS A 190 23.02 19.78 13.63
C CYS A 190 22.19 20.55 12.59
N VAL A 191 21.05 21.10 13.02
CA VAL A 191 20.18 21.92 12.17
C VAL A 191 20.92 23.17 11.65
N PHE A 192 21.65 23.89 12.51
CA PHE A 192 22.43 25.06 12.08
C PHE A 192 23.59 24.70 11.14
N HIS A 193 24.19 23.52 11.27
CA HIS A 193 25.19 23.04 10.31
C HIS A 193 24.55 22.81 8.94
N CYS A 194 23.37 22.18 8.92
CA CYS A 194 22.63 21.96 7.68
C CYS A 194 22.21 23.30 7.03
N ILE A 195 21.74 24.28 7.82
CA ILE A 195 21.36 25.62 7.32
C ILE A 195 22.57 26.38 6.79
N ALA A 196 23.66 26.41 7.57
CA ALA A 196 24.88 27.06 7.14
C ALA A 196 25.39 26.43 5.84
N TRP A 197 25.32 25.10 5.72
CA TRP A 197 25.70 24.39 4.50
C TRP A 197 24.84 24.75 3.30
N HIS A 198 23.52 24.85 3.50
CA HIS A 198 22.59 25.23 2.46
C HIS A 198 22.86 26.65 1.94
N LEU A 199 23.05 27.61 2.83
CA LEU A 199 23.22 29.03 2.49
C LEU A 199 24.58 29.40 1.90
N VAL A 200 25.62 28.58 2.08
CA VAL A 200 26.96 28.88 1.53
C VAL A 200 26.99 28.58 0.04
N GLN A 201 27.25 29.60 -0.78
CA GLN A 201 27.33 29.53 -2.25
C GLN A 201 28.74 29.20 -2.79
N ASP A 202 29.68 28.79 -1.95
CA ASP A 202 31.04 28.44 -2.38
C ASP A 202 31.11 27.00 -2.95
N PRO A 203 31.51 26.80 -4.22
CA PRO A 203 31.66 25.47 -4.83
C PRO A 203 32.77 24.62 -4.19
N LYS A 204 33.70 25.22 -3.43
CA LYS A 204 34.78 24.53 -2.70
C LYS A 204 34.48 24.38 -1.19
N LYS A 205 33.24 24.58 -0.75
CA LYS A 205 32.85 24.47 0.66
C LYS A 205 33.16 23.07 1.22
N ASN A 206 33.79 23.01 2.40
CA ASN A 206 34.17 21.78 3.09
C ASN A 206 33.37 21.65 4.40
N PRO A 207 32.75 20.48 4.70
CA PRO A 207 31.97 20.29 5.92
C PRO A 207 32.76 20.58 7.20
N ARG A 208 34.09 20.42 7.17
CA ARG A 208 34.98 20.67 8.32
C ARG A 208 35.25 22.16 8.57
N THR A 209 35.00 23.04 7.61
CA THR A 209 35.35 24.48 7.69
C THR A 209 34.14 25.40 7.88
N ILE A 210 32.94 24.86 8.05
CA ILE A 210 31.69 25.65 8.05
C ILE A 210 31.35 26.33 9.39
N GLN A 211 32.18 26.15 10.41
CA GLN A 211 31.89 26.59 11.78
C GLN A 211 31.67 28.10 11.91
N ALA A 212 32.34 28.92 11.09
CA ALA A 212 32.15 30.37 11.11
C ALA A 212 30.74 30.75 10.64
N GLN A 213 30.23 30.06 9.63
CA GLN A 213 28.90 30.25 9.05
C GLN A 213 27.82 29.72 9.97
N VAL A 214 28.08 28.62 10.69
CA VAL A 214 27.21 28.12 11.76
C VAL A 214 27.03 29.17 12.86
N LYS A 215 28.11 29.82 13.30
CA LYS A 215 28.03 30.92 14.28
C LYS A 215 27.22 32.11 13.74
N LYS A 216 27.37 32.46 12.47
CA LYS A 216 26.57 33.52 11.82
C LYS A 216 25.08 33.15 11.77
N ALA A 217 24.75 31.93 11.37
CA ALA A 217 23.38 31.43 11.36
C ALA A 217 22.78 31.45 12.77
N PHE A 218 23.52 30.96 13.76
CA PHE A 218 23.08 31.00 15.15
C PHE A 218 22.84 32.43 15.66
N ASN A 219 23.74 33.37 15.35
CA ASN A 219 23.55 34.78 15.72
C ASN A 219 22.28 35.37 15.10
N ARG A 220 22.00 35.06 13.81
CA ARG A 220 20.74 35.45 13.15
C ARG A 220 19.52 34.90 13.88
N TYR A 221 19.57 33.63 14.29
CA TYR A 221 18.49 33.01 15.05
C TYR A 221 18.30 33.66 16.44
N CYS A 222 19.39 33.98 17.14
CA CYS A 222 19.33 34.72 18.40
C CYS A 222 18.66 36.09 18.21
N SER A 223 19.06 36.86 17.20
CA SER A 223 18.43 38.15 16.87
C SER A 223 16.94 38.02 16.56
N PHE A 224 16.55 36.99 15.80
CA PHE A 224 15.13 36.70 15.51
C PHE A 224 14.33 36.41 16.78
N LYS A 225 14.91 35.68 17.74
CA LYS A 225 14.30 35.40 19.03
C LYS A 225 14.39 36.56 20.04
N GLY A 226 15.03 37.68 19.69
CA GLY A 226 15.24 38.81 20.59
C GLY A 226 16.25 38.52 21.71
N ILE A 227 17.16 37.55 21.52
CA ILE A 227 18.16 37.12 22.50
C ILE A 227 19.53 37.64 22.08
N SER A 228 20.30 38.22 23.00
CA SER A 228 21.69 38.62 22.72
C SER A 228 22.60 37.42 22.57
N TYR A 229 23.36 37.38 21.47
CA TYR A 229 24.35 36.33 21.24
C TYR A 229 25.47 36.36 22.29
N SER A 230 25.81 35.20 22.84
CA SER A 230 27.02 35.00 23.64
C SER A 230 27.66 33.65 23.32
N LEU A 231 28.97 33.55 23.53
CA LEU A 231 29.71 32.30 23.28
C LEU A 231 29.28 31.17 24.23
N GLY A 232 28.89 31.52 25.47
CA GLY A 232 28.34 30.58 26.44
C GLY A 232 26.99 30.01 26.00
N LEU A 233 26.10 30.88 25.48
CA LEU A 233 24.82 30.46 24.91
C LEU A 233 25.02 29.54 23.71
N PHE A 234 25.96 29.86 22.81
CA PHE A 234 26.29 29.00 21.68
C PHE A 234 26.76 27.63 22.17
N ARG A 235 27.71 27.56 23.12
CA ARG A 235 28.25 26.28 23.62
C ARG A 235 27.16 25.39 24.24
N ASN A 236 26.31 25.97 25.10
CA ASN A 236 25.30 25.24 25.88
C ASN A 236 23.92 25.18 25.21
N PHE A 237 23.83 25.49 23.91
CA PHE A 237 22.57 25.49 23.19
C PHE A 237 21.97 24.09 23.15
N LYS A 238 20.66 24.00 23.42
CA LYS A 238 19.91 22.74 23.38
C LYS A 238 19.58 22.37 21.93
N PRO A 239 19.49 21.07 21.59
CA PRO A 239 19.03 20.62 20.28
C PRO A 239 17.69 21.24 19.88
N ILE A 240 17.48 21.44 18.57
CA ILE A 240 16.21 21.95 18.02
C ILE A 240 15.27 20.78 17.80
N ASP A 241 14.09 20.84 18.41
CA ASP A 241 13.03 19.86 18.18
C ASP A 241 12.28 20.12 16.85
N LEU A 242 11.73 19.07 16.24
CA LEU A 242 10.96 19.18 14.99
C LEU A 242 9.87 20.26 15.06
N LEU A 243 9.17 20.39 16.19
CA LEU A 243 8.11 21.39 16.35
C LEU A 243 8.65 22.83 16.33
N GLN A 244 9.91 23.01 16.73
CA GLN A 244 10.59 24.30 16.74
C GLN A 244 11.13 24.69 15.36
N LEU A 245 11.09 23.79 14.36
CA LEU A 245 11.53 24.11 13.01
C LEU A 245 10.66 25.18 12.36
N ASP A 246 9.38 25.32 12.74
CA ASP A 246 8.49 26.36 12.21
C ASP A 246 9.09 27.77 12.43
N ASP A 247 9.69 28.02 13.60
CA ASP A 247 10.41 29.27 13.90
C ASP A 247 11.69 29.43 13.10
N VAL A 248 12.39 28.33 12.86
CA VAL A 248 13.65 28.30 12.11
C VAL A 248 13.37 28.59 10.63
N GLU A 249 12.33 27.99 10.06
CA GLU A 249 11.85 28.24 8.71
C GLU A 249 11.54 29.72 8.50
N GLU A 250 10.87 30.35 9.47
CA GLU A 250 10.53 31.77 9.42
C GLU A 250 11.76 32.68 9.56
N CYS A 251 12.68 32.34 10.46
CA CYS A 251 13.93 33.07 10.68
C CYS A 251 14.83 33.09 9.43
N PHE A 252 14.97 31.94 8.75
CA PHE A 252 15.88 31.77 7.63
C PHE A 252 15.21 31.93 6.26
N LYS A 253 13.87 31.95 6.20
CA LYS A 253 13.09 31.89 4.96
C LYS A 253 13.45 30.65 4.15
N LEU A 254 13.36 29.48 4.80
CA LEU A 254 13.61 28.15 4.23
C LEU A 254 12.46 27.21 4.56
N SER A 255 12.18 26.28 3.67
CA SER A 255 11.18 25.21 3.85
C SER A 255 11.90 23.92 4.23
N ILE A 256 11.96 23.59 5.52
CA ILE A 256 12.81 22.53 6.06
C ILE A 256 12.03 21.21 6.13
N ASN A 257 12.31 20.32 5.19
CA ASN A 257 11.75 18.97 5.20
C ASN A 257 12.67 18.02 5.98
N VAL A 258 12.10 17.15 6.80
CA VAL A 258 12.83 16.15 7.58
C VAL A 258 12.40 14.76 7.15
N TYR A 259 13.38 13.95 6.81
CA TYR A 259 13.23 12.56 6.38
C TYR A 259 13.86 11.63 7.40
N THR A 260 13.44 10.38 7.45
CA THR A 260 14.15 9.29 8.14
C THR A 260 14.38 8.14 7.16
N MET A 261 15.36 7.29 7.45
CA MET A 261 15.69 6.13 6.63
C MET A 261 15.62 4.88 7.50
N ASP A 262 14.84 3.90 7.06
CA ASP A 262 14.90 2.56 7.61
C ASP A 262 16.22 1.88 7.17
N ILE A 263 17.01 1.42 8.14
CA ILE A 263 18.39 0.96 7.89
C ILE A 263 18.36 -0.40 7.18
N GLU A 264 17.35 -1.23 7.46
CA GLU A 264 17.23 -2.58 6.91
C GLU A 264 16.76 -2.56 5.45
N SER A 265 15.69 -1.82 5.17
CA SER A 265 15.13 -1.72 3.81
C SER A 265 15.74 -0.62 2.95
N GLY A 266 16.39 0.38 3.55
CA GLY A 266 16.85 1.59 2.87
C GLY A 266 15.72 2.54 2.48
N ASN A 267 14.48 2.28 2.91
CA ASN A 267 13.33 3.12 2.60
C ASN A 267 13.42 4.47 3.31
N VAL A 268 13.09 5.54 2.58
CA VAL A 268 13.20 6.93 3.06
C VAL A 268 11.80 7.53 3.18
N GLU A 269 11.41 7.85 4.41
CA GLU A 269 10.10 8.41 4.74
C GLU A 269 10.21 9.89 5.12
N CYS A 270 9.25 10.71 4.69
CA CYS A 270 9.17 12.11 5.10
C CYS A 270 8.39 12.22 6.42
N ILE A 271 9.10 12.48 7.51
CA ILE A 271 8.50 12.59 8.85
C ILE A 271 7.98 14.01 9.13
N ARG A 272 8.54 15.03 8.48
CA ARG A 272 8.06 16.42 8.54
C ARG A 272 8.18 17.07 7.17
N ARG A 273 7.08 17.63 6.68
CA ARG A 273 7.04 18.42 5.44
C ARG A 273 6.68 19.86 5.77
N SER A 274 7.46 20.80 5.25
CA SER A 274 7.18 22.23 5.39
C SER A 274 5.97 22.63 4.54
N GLU A 275 5.25 23.65 5.00
CA GLU A 275 4.14 24.28 4.25
C GLU A 275 4.52 25.64 3.71
N LYS A 276 5.72 26.13 4.06
CA LYS A 276 6.18 27.42 3.58
C LYS A 276 6.54 27.29 2.10
N GLU A 277 6.27 28.33 1.33
CA GLU A 277 6.69 28.44 -0.08
C GLU A 277 8.07 29.10 -0.19
N TYR A 278 8.97 28.75 0.72
CA TYR A 278 10.37 29.19 0.68
C TYR A 278 11.23 28.16 -0.07
N GLU A 279 12.53 28.46 -0.21
CA GLU A 279 13.48 27.53 -0.78
C GLU A 279 13.56 26.24 0.07
N ASN A 280 13.46 25.09 -0.61
CA ASN A 280 13.41 23.78 0.05
C ASN A 280 14.78 23.34 0.54
N MET A 281 14.84 22.99 1.82
CA MET A 281 16.00 22.40 2.46
C MET A 281 15.63 21.02 3.01
N ASN A 282 16.28 19.97 2.53
CA ASN A 282 15.99 18.60 2.95
C ASN A 282 17.03 18.12 3.98
N THR A 283 16.57 17.53 5.07
CA THR A 283 17.40 16.99 6.16
C THR A 283 17.03 15.55 6.43
N LEU A 284 18.02 14.72 6.76
CA LEU A 284 17.84 13.33 7.18
C LEU A 284 18.06 13.25 8.69
N SER A 285 17.07 12.78 9.43
CA SER A 285 17.13 12.49 10.86
C SER A 285 17.52 11.03 11.08
N HIS A 286 18.58 10.80 11.83
CA HIS A 286 19.03 9.49 12.27
C HIS A 286 19.57 9.58 13.70
N GLU A 287 19.02 8.79 14.64
CA GLU A 287 19.39 8.81 16.06
C GLU A 287 19.49 10.22 16.65
N ASN A 288 18.49 11.08 16.43
CA ASN A 288 18.49 12.48 16.88
C ASN A 288 19.64 13.34 16.32
N HIS A 289 20.32 12.91 15.26
CA HIS A 289 21.27 13.71 14.50
C HIS A 289 20.67 14.14 13.15
N ALA A 290 20.96 15.38 12.73
CA ALA A 290 20.53 15.88 11.42
C ALA A 290 21.70 15.87 10.43
N LEU A 291 21.48 15.21 9.30
CA LEU A 291 22.35 15.21 8.13
C LEU A 291 21.71 16.05 7.01
N TYR A 292 22.54 16.69 6.19
CA TYR A 292 22.06 17.48 5.06
C TYR A 292 21.84 16.60 3.82
N ILE A 293 20.68 16.70 3.17
CA ILE A 293 20.37 15.98 1.94
C ILE A 293 20.64 16.91 0.75
N LYS A 294 21.59 16.53 -0.11
CA LYS A 294 21.91 17.26 -1.35
C LYS A 294 20.86 17.05 -2.43
N ASN A 295 20.36 15.83 -2.56
CA ASN A 295 19.41 15.44 -3.60
C ASN A 295 18.48 14.38 -3.02
N ILE A 296 17.20 14.73 -2.83
CA ILE A 296 16.21 13.85 -2.22
C ILE A 296 15.79 12.72 -3.18
N ASP A 297 15.71 12.98 -4.48
CA ASP A 297 15.30 11.98 -5.46
C ASP A 297 16.32 10.84 -5.49
N MET A 298 17.60 11.18 -5.54
CA MET A 298 18.68 10.18 -5.51
C MET A 298 18.75 9.44 -4.17
N LEU A 299 18.39 10.09 -3.06
CA LEU A 299 18.30 9.45 -1.74
C LEU A 299 17.11 8.48 -1.64
N GLN A 300 15.97 8.81 -2.25
CA GLN A 300 14.79 7.95 -2.37
C GLN A 300 14.94 6.86 -3.44
N SER A 301 16.14 6.72 -4.03
CA SER A 301 16.39 5.85 -5.18
C SER A 301 15.51 6.16 -6.40
N LYS A 302 15.06 7.41 -6.56
CA LYS A 302 14.36 7.93 -7.75
C LYS A 302 15.36 8.54 -8.72
N TYR A 303 15.87 7.71 -9.62
CA TYR A 303 16.81 8.12 -10.66
C TYR A 303 16.04 8.56 -11.90
N GLN A 304 16.02 9.86 -12.20
CA GLN A 304 15.36 10.37 -13.40
C GLN A 304 16.33 10.41 -14.59
N CYS A 305 15.90 9.92 -15.75
CA CYS A 305 16.68 10.03 -16.98
C CYS A 305 16.55 11.42 -17.61
N LYS A 306 17.68 12.08 -17.89
CA LYS A 306 17.71 13.43 -18.49
C LYS A 306 17.24 13.48 -19.95
N LYS A 307 17.21 12.32 -20.63
CA LYS A 307 16.85 12.22 -22.05
C LYS A 307 15.36 11.95 -22.28
N CYS A 308 14.74 11.11 -21.43
CA CYS A 308 13.34 10.68 -21.60
C CYS A 308 12.47 10.89 -20.34
N GLU A 309 13.02 11.52 -19.30
CA GLU A 309 12.34 11.89 -18.05
C GLU A 309 11.78 10.73 -17.20
N MET A 310 11.94 9.47 -17.62
CA MET A 310 11.52 8.30 -16.82
C MET A 310 12.28 8.19 -15.49
N VAL A 311 11.54 7.83 -14.44
CA VAL A 311 12.05 7.68 -13.07
C VAL A 311 12.23 6.20 -12.74
N PHE A 312 13.43 5.82 -12.32
CA PHE A 312 13.77 4.45 -11.92
C PHE A 312 13.95 4.36 -10.42
N VAL A 313 13.48 3.27 -9.82
CA VAL A 313 13.63 2.95 -8.39
C VAL A 313 15.02 2.40 -8.01
N SER A 314 15.96 2.35 -8.96
CA SER A 314 17.30 1.78 -8.76
C SER A 314 18.34 2.37 -9.73
N SER A 315 19.55 2.62 -9.22
CA SER A 315 20.65 3.17 -10.03
C SER A 315 21.07 2.24 -11.15
N THR A 316 20.98 0.93 -10.93
CA THR A 316 21.31 -0.09 -11.93
C THR A 316 20.33 -0.03 -13.09
N LYS A 317 19.02 -0.04 -12.80
CA LYS A 317 17.97 0.07 -13.83
C LYS A 317 18.09 1.37 -14.63
N PHE A 318 18.39 2.48 -13.95
CA PHE A 318 18.65 3.75 -14.63
C PHE A 318 19.87 3.71 -15.55
N LYS A 319 20.99 3.11 -15.10
CA LYS A 319 22.21 2.95 -15.91
C LYS A 319 21.96 2.06 -17.13
N ASP A 320 21.25 0.95 -16.96
CA ASP A 320 20.91 0.01 -18.04
C ASP A 320 19.99 0.68 -19.06
N HIS A 321 18.98 1.41 -18.57
CA HIS A 321 18.09 2.20 -19.40
C HIS A 321 18.85 3.27 -20.20
N SER A 322 19.71 4.04 -19.53
CA SER A 322 20.49 5.12 -20.16
C SER A 322 21.46 4.61 -21.21
N LYS A 323 21.93 3.36 -21.09
CA LYS A 323 22.83 2.72 -22.06
C LYS A 323 22.08 2.15 -23.27
N ASN A 324 20.93 1.51 -23.07
CA ASN A 324 20.40 0.57 -24.07
C ASN A 324 18.93 0.76 -24.47
N GLN A 325 18.15 1.58 -23.76
CA GLN A 325 16.68 1.62 -23.95
C GLN A 325 16.06 3.02 -23.90
N CYS A 326 16.87 4.08 -23.89
CA CYS A 326 16.38 5.46 -23.74
C CYS A 326 15.51 5.95 -24.91
N GLU A 327 15.84 5.53 -26.14
CA GLU A 327 15.16 5.93 -27.38
C GLU A 327 13.98 5.02 -27.74
N ARG A 328 13.75 3.94 -26.99
CA ARG A 328 12.59 3.07 -27.19
C ARG A 328 11.42 3.66 -26.43
N VAL A 329 10.66 4.51 -27.12
CA VAL A 329 9.38 5.00 -26.62
C VAL A 329 8.41 3.82 -26.56
N ASN A 330 8.23 3.24 -25.38
CA ASN A 330 7.00 2.49 -25.12
C ASN A 330 5.92 3.56 -24.96
N ILE A 331 5.25 3.87 -26.07
CA ILE A 331 4.02 4.65 -26.02
C ILE A 331 2.99 3.71 -25.39
N GLU A 332 2.80 3.79 -24.07
CA GLU A 332 1.56 3.32 -23.49
C GLU A 332 0.45 4.24 -24.01
N SER A 333 -0.09 3.91 -25.17
CA SER A 333 -1.25 4.58 -25.71
C SER A 333 -2.47 4.10 -24.94
N PHE A 334 -2.99 4.94 -24.05
CA PHE A 334 -4.37 4.75 -23.59
C PHE A 334 -5.27 5.05 -24.79
N PRO A 335 -6.17 4.12 -25.17
CA PRO A 335 -7.04 4.34 -26.30
C PRO A 335 -7.95 5.53 -26.00
N VAL A 336 -7.97 6.51 -26.91
CA VAL A 336 -8.75 7.76 -26.82
C VAL A 336 -10.26 7.48 -26.70
N HIS A 337 -10.68 6.29 -27.11
CA HIS A 337 -12.03 5.79 -26.98
C HIS A 337 -12.03 4.50 -26.15
N PRO A 338 -13.08 4.21 -25.37
CA PRO A 338 -13.21 2.94 -24.67
C PRO A 338 -13.11 1.78 -25.66
N THR A 339 -11.99 1.07 -25.63
CA THR A 339 -11.85 -0.19 -26.35
C THR A 339 -12.49 -1.28 -25.53
N ILE A 340 -13.42 -2.00 -26.15
CA ILE A 340 -13.98 -3.23 -25.57
C ILE A 340 -12.80 -4.15 -25.24
N TYR A 341 -12.76 -4.64 -24.00
CA TYR A 341 -11.75 -5.59 -23.54
C TYR A 341 -11.62 -6.74 -24.55
N ARG A 342 -10.45 -6.86 -25.19
CA ARG A 342 -10.12 -7.99 -26.04
C ARG A 342 -9.31 -8.98 -25.20
N PRO A 343 -9.82 -10.18 -24.91
CA PRO A 343 -9.04 -11.18 -24.20
C PRO A 343 -7.75 -11.46 -24.98
N ALA A 344 -6.64 -11.65 -24.25
CA ALA A 344 -5.38 -12.01 -24.85
C ALA A 344 -5.54 -13.26 -25.72
N GLN A 345 -4.90 -13.28 -26.89
CA GLN A 345 -5.00 -14.40 -27.83
C GLN A 345 -4.57 -15.70 -27.14
N ASN A 346 -5.41 -16.74 -27.23
CA ASN A 346 -5.12 -18.07 -26.68
C ASN A 346 -3.73 -18.56 -27.17
N THR A 347 -2.95 -19.21 -26.29
CA THR A 347 -1.61 -19.72 -26.62
C THR A 347 -1.60 -20.64 -27.84
N ILE A 348 -2.58 -21.55 -27.98
CA ILE A 348 -2.72 -22.42 -29.14
C ILE A 348 -2.95 -21.58 -30.40
N ARG A 349 -3.87 -20.60 -30.34
CA ARG A 349 -4.15 -19.69 -31.46
C ARG A 349 -2.91 -18.88 -31.84
N SER A 350 -2.14 -18.39 -30.87
CA SER A 350 -0.86 -17.69 -31.09
C SER A 350 0.18 -18.58 -31.78
N LEU A 351 0.29 -19.85 -31.38
CA LEU A 351 1.19 -20.81 -32.02
C LEU A 351 0.73 -21.18 -33.44
N LEU A 352 -0.56 -21.41 -33.65
CA LEU A 352 -1.12 -21.65 -35.00
C LEU A 352 -0.80 -20.48 -35.94
N THR A 353 -0.98 -19.24 -35.49
CA THR A 353 -0.60 -18.04 -36.25
C THR A 353 0.91 -17.99 -36.51
N LYS A 354 1.74 -18.22 -35.48
CA LYS A 354 3.21 -18.18 -35.58
C LYS A 354 3.75 -19.17 -36.62
N TYR A 355 3.17 -20.35 -36.72
CA TYR A 355 3.61 -21.40 -37.64
C TYR A 355 2.79 -21.47 -38.94
N ALA A 356 1.96 -20.44 -39.19
CA ALA A 356 1.10 -20.32 -40.37
C ALA A 356 0.28 -21.61 -40.62
N ILE A 357 -0.42 -22.09 -39.60
CA ILE A 357 -1.39 -23.18 -39.69
C ILE A 357 -2.79 -22.58 -39.69
N LYS A 358 -3.57 -22.93 -40.71
CA LYS A 358 -4.95 -22.48 -40.89
C LYS A 358 -5.88 -23.68 -40.68
N GLU A 359 -7.18 -23.40 -40.47
CA GLU A 359 -8.26 -24.41 -40.46
C GLU A 359 -8.15 -25.46 -39.34
N VAL A 360 -7.36 -25.20 -38.30
CA VAL A 360 -7.32 -26.01 -37.08
C VAL A 360 -8.01 -25.24 -35.97
N ASP A 361 -9.08 -25.81 -35.44
CA ASP A 361 -9.74 -25.27 -34.26
C ASP A 361 -8.78 -25.27 -33.05
N HIS A 362 -8.90 -24.27 -32.19
CA HIS A 362 -8.03 -24.02 -31.04
C HIS A 362 -8.59 -24.54 -29.71
N TYR A 363 -9.79 -25.13 -29.71
CA TYR A 363 -10.37 -25.76 -28.53
C TYR A 363 -9.78 -27.15 -28.27
N ILE A 364 -9.84 -27.55 -27.00
CA ILE A 364 -9.43 -28.86 -26.51
C ILE A 364 -10.71 -29.58 -26.10
N ASP A 365 -10.89 -30.80 -26.60
CA ASP A 365 -12.13 -31.55 -26.41
C ASP A 365 -12.13 -32.40 -25.12
N HIS A 366 -10.99 -32.44 -24.42
CA HIS A 366 -10.80 -33.11 -23.13
C HIS A 366 -10.90 -32.12 -21.98
N PHE A 367 -11.91 -32.29 -21.13
CA PHE A 367 -12.21 -31.51 -19.93
C PHE A 367 -12.92 -32.38 -18.91
N VAL A 368 -12.95 -31.97 -17.64
CA VAL A 368 -13.77 -32.63 -16.61
C VAL A 368 -14.73 -31.58 -16.06
N VAL A 369 -15.95 -31.98 -15.74
CA VAL A 369 -16.93 -31.14 -15.06
C VAL A 369 -17.34 -31.80 -13.75
N TYR A 370 -17.52 -31.03 -12.70
CA TYR A 370 -17.98 -31.53 -11.41
C TYR A 370 -19.00 -30.60 -10.77
N ASP A 371 -19.83 -31.14 -9.88
CA ASP A 371 -20.84 -30.42 -9.11
C ASP A 371 -20.96 -31.03 -7.70
N PHE A 372 -21.04 -30.21 -6.66
CA PHE A 372 -21.09 -30.64 -5.26
C PHE A 372 -22.41 -30.27 -4.60
N GLU A 373 -23.00 -31.23 -3.88
CA GLU A 373 -24.12 -30.99 -2.99
C GLU A 373 -23.64 -30.88 -1.55
N ALA A 374 -24.18 -29.92 -0.79
CA ALA A 374 -23.82 -29.68 0.59
C ALA A 374 -25.05 -29.52 1.48
N ILE A 375 -24.96 -30.03 2.72
CA ILE A 375 -25.94 -29.77 3.76
C ILE A 375 -25.44 -28.68 4.71
N LEU A 376 -26.38 -27.92 5.26
CA LEU A 376 -26.12 -26.91 6.27
C LEU A 376 -26.21 -27.54 7.66
N LYS A 377 -25.07 -27.80 8.29
CA LYS A 377 -25.04 -28.20 9.70
C LYS A 377 -25.09 -26.95 10.57
N PRO A 378 -26.09 -26.79 11.45
CA PRO A 378 -26.12 -25.66 12.37
C PRO A 378 -24.84 -25.63 13.23
N THR A 379 -24.28 -24.43 13.37
CA THR A 379 -23.13 -24.16 14.22
C THR A 379 -23.35 -22.88 15.02
N GLY A 380 -22.60 -22.71 16.09
CA GLY A 380 -22.65 -21.54 16.98
C GLY A 380 -21.26 -20.99 17.25
N ILE A 381 -20.32 -21.22 16.33
CA ILE A 381 -18.93 -20.82 16.50
C ILE A 381 -18.84 -19.31 16.36
N GLU A 382 -18.38 -18.64 17.42
CA GLU A 382 -18.09 -17.21 17.41
C GLU A 382 -16.68 -16.96 16.86
N HIS A 383 -16.55 -16.01 15.95
CA HIS A 383 -15.27 -15.54 15.44
C HIS A 383 -15.11 -14.04 15.68
N GLY A 384 -14.46 -13.71 16.79
CA GLY A 384 -14.40 -12.34 17.30
C GLY A 384 -15.69 -11.94 18.02
N LYS A 385 -15.87 -10.65 18.29
CA LYS A 385 -16.98 -10.15 19.11
C LYS A 385 -18.30 -9.95 18.35
N ASN A 386 -18.25 -9.88 17.02
CA ASN A 386 -19.37 -9.42 16.18
C ASN A 386 -19.83 -10.43 15.12
N THR A 387 -19.18 -11.59 15.01
CA THR A 387 -19.48 -12.56 13.95
C THR A 387 -19.75 -13.93 14.55
N VAL A 388 -20.96 -14.44 14.33
CA VAL A 388 -21.37 -15.79 14.69
C VAL A 388 -21.57 -16.57 13.40
N PHE A 389 -20.86 -17.68 13.24
CA PHE A 389 -21.16 -18.64 12.18
C PHE A 389 -22.41 -19.42 12.59
N THR A 390 -23.47 -19.33 11.77
CA THR A 390 -24.76 -20.00 12.04
C THR A 390 -24.83 -21.39 11.45
N ASN A 391 -24.14 -21.61 10.32
CA ASN A 391 -24.15 -22.89 9.61
C ASN A 391 -22.77 -23.19 9.03
N GLU A 392 -22.37 -24.45 9.14
CA GLU A 392 -21.21 -25.05 8.47
C GLU A 392 -21.72 -25.85 7.27
N HIS A 393 -21.10 -25.64 6.11
CA HIS A 393 -21.44 -26.40 4.90
C HIS A 393 -20.65 -27.71 4.89
N ILE A 394 -21.35 -28.84 4.80
CA ILE A 394 -20.75 -30.18 4.77
C ILE A 394 -21.03 -30.82 3.40
N PRO A 395 -20.00 -31.25 2.66
CA PRO A 395 -20.20 -31.93 1.38
C PRO A 395 -20.91 -33.28 1.59
N VAL A 396 -21.90 -33.58 0.75
CA VAL A 396 -22.72 -34.80 0.81
C VAL A 396 -22.48 -35.71 -0.38
N SER A 397 -22.50 -35.15 -1.58
CA SER A 397 -22.27 -35.89 -2.82
C SER A 397 -21.57 -35.02 -3.85
N VAL A 398 -20.90 -35.68 -4.78
CA VAL A 398 -20.27 -35.06 -5.94
C VAL A 398 -20.72 -35.79 -7.20
N SER A 399 -21.13 -35.03 -8.21
CA SER A 399 -21.34 -35.52 -9.57
C SER A 399 -20.13 -35.15 -10.40
N ILE A 400 -19.57 -36.10 -11.16
CA ILE A 400 -18.41 -35.85 -12.03
C ILE A 400 -18.75 -36.38 -13.42
N ALA A 401 -18.56 -35.53 -14.42
CA ALA A 401 -18.57 -35.89 -15.83
C ALA A 401 -17.17 -35.65 -16.40
N ASP A 402 -16.44 -36.72 -16.69
CA ASP A 402 -15.23 -36.63 -17.50
C ASP A 402 -15.64 -36.55 -18.96
N SER A 403 -15.22 -35.48 -19.64
CA SER A 403 -15.59 -35.28 -21.01
C SER A 403 -15.00 -36.36 -21.88
N LEU A 404 -13.89 -37.06 -21.55
CA LEU A 404 -13.46 -38.21 -22.36
C LEU A 404 -12.23 -39.08 -22.00
N THR A 405 -12.23 -40.23 -22.69
CA THR A 405 -11.34 -41.40 -22.73
C THR A 405 -9.98 -41.17 -23.42
N GLU A 406 -9.12 -42.20 -23.44
CA GLU A 406 -7.81 -42.19 -24.12
C GLU A 406 -7.89 -41.82 -25.62
N GLU A 407 -8.98 -42.19 -26.29
CA GLU A 407 -9.24 -41.90 -27.71
C GLU A 407 -9.26 -40.40 -28.01
N ILE A 408 -9.78 -39.60 -27.09
CA ILE A 408 -9.83 -38.13 -27.24
C ILE A 408 -8.51 -37.46 -26.91
N ARG A 409 -7.72 -38.04 -26.00
CA ARG A 409 -6.33 -37.57 -25.80
C ARG A 409 -5.55 -37.78 -27.08
N GLN A 410 -5.72 -38.93 -27.71
CA GLN A 410 -5.13 -39.22 -29.02
C GLN A 410 -5.66 -38.28 -30.11
N TYR A 411 -6.98 -38.03 -30.14
CA TYR A 411 -7.57 -37.07 -31.07
C TYR A 411 -6.98 -35.66 -30.93
N ASN A 412 -6.86 -35.14 -29.70
CA ASN A 412 -6.27 -33.82 -29.45
C ASN A 412 -4.81 -33.73 -29.93
N VAL A 413 -3.98 -34.74 -29.65
CA VAL A 413 -2.60 -34.76 -30.13
C VAL A 413 -2.55 -34.82 -31.67
N ASN A 414 -3.43 -35.60 -32.28
CA ASN A 414 -3.54 -35.72 -33.73
C ASN A 414 -4.02 -34.41 -34.39
N LYS A 415 -5.01 -33.73 -33.79
CA LYS A 415 -5.53 -32.42 -34.21
C LYS A 415 -4.41 -31.39 -34.35
N TYR A 416 -3.44 -31.40 -33.43
CA TYR A 416 -2.29 -30.49 -33.45
C TYR A 416 -0.99 -31.09 -33.98
N LYS A 417 -1.03 -32.28 -34.61
CA LYS A 417 0.17 -33.00 -35.09
C LYS A 417 1.00 -32.16 -36.06
N ALA A 418 0.35 -31.48 -37.02
CA ALA A 418 1.04 -30.62 -37.97
C ALA A 418 1.78 -29.45 -37.29
N LEU A 419 1.20 -28.89 -36.22
CA LEU A 419 1.82 -27.84 -35.42
C LEU A 419 3.03 -28.38 -34.65
N LEU A 420 2.87 -29.53 -33.99
CA LEU A 420 3.96 -30.20 -33.27
C LEU A 420 5.12 -30.52 -34.20
N GLN A 421 4.86 -31.06 -35.39
CA GLN A 421 5.88 -31.35 -36.41
C GLN A 421 6.62 -30.09 -36.88
N LYS A 422 5.89 -29.00 -37.20
CA LYS A 422 6.51 -27.73 -37.59
C LYS A 422 7.40 -27.15 -36.48
N ILE A 423 6.97 -27.23 -35.23
CA ILE A 423 7.76 -26.78 -34.08
C ILE A 423 9.05 -27.61 -33.95
N ILE A 424 8.96 -28.94 -34.04
CA ILE A 424 10.11 -29.84 -33.97
C ILE A 424 11.08 -29.56 -35.12
N ASN A 425 10.59 -29.37 -36.35
CA ASN A 425 11.45 -29.06 -37.49
C ASN A 425 12.19 -27.72 -37.32
N ALA A 426 11.46 -26.68 -36.90
CA ALA A 426 12.02 -25.34 -36.72
C ALA A 426 13.07 -25.26 -35.61
N HIS A 427 12.80 -25.84 -34.43
CA HIS A 427 13.60 -25.60 -33.23
C HIS A 427 14.24 -26.85 -32.64
N GLY A 428 13.79 -28.03 -33.06
CA GLY A 428 14.14 -29.31 -32.44
C GLY A 428 13.65 -29.44 -31.00
N LEU A 429 13.77 -30.65 -30.45
CA LEU A 429 13.41 -30.98 -29.08
C LEU A 429 14.56 -30.68 -28.10
N THR A 430 15.12 -29.47 -28.19
CA THR A 430 16.27 -29.07 -27.37
C THR A 430 15.89 -29.04 -25.88
N GLY A 431 16.60 -29.83 -25.07
CA GLY A 431 16.43 -29.85 -23.62
C GLY A 431 15.12 -30.49 -23.13
N MET A 432 14.44 -31.26 -23.99
CA MET A 432 13.31 -32.11 -23.62
C MET A 432 13.83 -33.43 -23.01
N GLU A 433 13.13 -33.94 -22.01
CA GLU A 433 13.45 -35.22 -21.38
C GLU A 433 12.79 -36.35 -22.20
N ILE A 434 13.58 -37.11 -22.96
CA ILE A 434 13.08 -38.24 -23.75
C ILE A 434 13.62 -39.53 -23.10
N PRO A 435 12.76 -40.51 -22.77
CA PRO A 435 13.19 -41.75 -22.12
C PRO A 435 14.29 -42.48 -22.91
N ASP A 436 15.33 -42.91 -22.19
CA ASP A 436 16.45 -43.68 -22.72
C ASP A 436 17.24 -42.96 -23.84
N ILE A 437 17.26 -41.63 -23.81
CA ILE A 437 17.98 -40.78 -24.77
C ILE A 437 18.85 -39.75 -24.03
N PRO A 438 20.12 -39.53 -24.44
CA PRO A 438 21.00 -38.58 -23.78
C PRO A 438 20.45 -37.15 -23.73
N LEU A 439 20.43 -36.54 -22.53
CA LEU A 439 20.14 -35.10 -22.40
C LEU A 439 21.25 -34.27 -23.05
N GLY A 440 20.87 -33.16 -23.69
CA GLY A 440 21.82 -32.15 -24.21
C GLY A 440 22.02 -32.15 -25.73
N LYS A 441 21.41 -33.09 -26.46
CA LYS A 441 21.32 -33.06 -27.93
C LYS A 441 19.97 -32.50 -28.38
N THR A 442 19.95 -31.81 -29.52
CA THR A 442 18.72 -31.36 -30.18
C THR A 442 18.26 -32.42 -31.18
N TYR A 443 17.04 -32.91 -30.99
CA TYR A 443 16.44 -33.91 -31.88
C TYR A 443 15.45 -33.27 -32.86
N LYS A 444 15.46 -33.73 -34.11
CA LYS A 444 14.60 -33.28 -35.19
C LYS A 444 13.48 -34.30 -35.46
N MET A 445 12.55 -33.95 -36.34
CA MET A 445 11.40 -34.82 -36.64
C MET A 445 11.85 -36.14 -37.29
N SER A 446 12.93 -36.12 -38.07
CA SER A 446 13.53 -37.33 -38.64
C SER A 446 13.98 -38.34 -37.57
N ASP A 447 14.49 -37.86 -36.43
CA ASP A 447 14.87 -38.73 -35.31
C ASP A 447 13.63 -39.39 -34.69
N VAL A 448 12.55 -38.61 -34.53
CA VAL A 448 11.26 -39.09 -34.02
C VAL A 448 10.66 -40.15 -34.95
N GLU A 449 10.72 -39.92 -36.26
CA GLU A 449 10.27 -40.88 -37.28
C GLU A 449 11.11 -42.16 -37.27
N SER A 450 12.43 -42.05 -37.10
CA SER A 450 13.32 -43.21 -36.92
C SER A 450 12.93 -44.04 -35.71
N TRP A 451 12.71 -43.40 -34.56
CA TRP A 451 12.32 -44.11 -33.33
C TRP A 451 10.96 -44.81 -33.45
N ILE A 452 10.02 -44.21 -34.18
CA ILE A 452 8.73 -44.87 -34.47
C ILE A 452 8.95 -46.06 -35.42
N GLY A 453 9.77 -45.90 -36.47
CA GLY A 453 10.09 -46.98 -37.41
C GLY A 453 10.88 -48.14 -36.80
N GLU A 454 11.73 -47.85 -35.81
CA GLU A 454 12.48 -48.82 -35.02
C GLU A 454 11.61 -49.53 -33.95
N GLY A 455 10.36 -49.10 -33.78
CA GLY A 455 9.44 -49.67 -32.80
C GLY A 455 9.66 -49.21 -31.36
N LYS A 456 10.50 -48.19 -31.12
CA LYS A 456 10.70 -47.59 -29.79
C LYS A 456 9.43 -46.87 -29.30
N TYR A 457 8.64 -46.34 -30.22
CA TYR A 457 7.31 -45.78 -29.96
C TYR A 457 6.30 -46.33 -30.96
N SER A 458 5.10 -46.70 -30.50
CA SER A 458 4.08 -47.31 -31.37
C SER A 458 3.41 -46.30 -32.31
N SER A 459 3.40 -45.02 -31.93
CA SER A 459 2.81 -43.93 -32.70
C SER A 459 3.38 -42.59 -32.25
N PHE A 460 3.07 -41.52 -32.99
CA PHE A 460 3.42 -40.17 -32.56
C PHE A 460 2.72 -39.77 -31.25
N PHE A 461 1.53 -40.31 -30.98
CA PHE A 461 0.84 -40.11 -29.70
C PHE A 461 1.60 -40.79 -28.56
N ASP A 462 2.02 -42.04 -28.75
CA ASP A 462 2.84 -42.78 -27.76
C ASP A 462 4.17 -42.08 -27.48
N PHE A 463 4.79 -41.49 -28.49
CA PHE A 463 5.95 -40.62 -28.31
C PHE A 463 5.61 -39.37 -27.48
N HIS A 464 4.52 -38.67 -27.82
CA HIS A 464 4.09 -37.44 -27.16
C HIS A 464 3.67 -37.65 -25.69
N SER A 465 3.10 -38.80 -25.36
CA SER A 465 2.71 -39.14 -23.99
C SER A 465 3.92 -39.46 -23.11
N LYS A 466 5.00 -40.02 -23.68
CA LYS A 466 6.21 -40.43 -22.96
C LYS A 466 7.30 -39.36 -22.85
N ILE A 467 7.27 -38.33 -23.69
CA ILE A 467 8.22 -37.20 -23.59
C ILE A 467 7.90 -36.35 -22.34
N GLY A 468 8.92 -35.94 -21.59
CA GLY A 468 8.84 -35.06 -20.42
C GLY A 468 8.87 -33.57 -20.77
N PHE A 469 8.80 -32.70 -19.77
CA PHE A 469 8.84 -31.24 -19.96
C PHE A 469 10.28 -30.72 -20.08
N ALA A 470 10.52 -29.70 -20.90
CA ALA A 470 11.81 -29.03 -20.95
C ALA A 470 12.05 -28.11 -19.74
N LYS A 471 13.32 -28.03 -19.30
CA LYS A 471 13.76 -27.04 -18.29
C LYS A 471 13.70 -25.60 -18.82
N GLN A 472 13.73 -25.40 -20.14
CA GLN A 472 13.61 -24.09 -20.80
C GLN A 472 12.23 -23.93 -21.45
N ARG A 473 11.72 -22.70 -21.49
CA ARG A 473 10.44 -22.38 -22.16
C ARG A 473 10.57 -22.56 -23.68
N SER A 474 10.13 -23.71 -24.20
CA SER A 474 10.04 -24.00 -25.63
C SER A 474 8.58 -23.92 -26.11
N ASP A 475 8.37 -23.68 -27.42
CA ASP A 475 7.02 -23.67 -27.98
C ASP A 475 6.38 -25.06 -27.97
N TYR A 476 7.19 -26.13 -28.09
CA TYR A 476 6.72 -27.50 -27.91
C TYR A 476 6.26 -27.73 -26.46
N GLY A 477 7.03 -27.25 -25.48
CA GLY A 477 6.66 -27.35 -24.07
C GLY A 477 5.36 -26.60 -23.75
N LYS A 478 5.13 -25.44 -24.38
CA LYS A 478 3.89 -24.67 -24.22
C LYS A 478 2.66 -25.44 -24.73
N ILE A 479 2.73 -26.00 -25.93
CA ILE A 479 1.59 -26.74 -26.49
C ILE A 479 1.39 -28.08 -25.78
N LYS A 480 2.47 -28.81 -25.47
CA LYS A 480 2.41 -30.05 -24.67
C LYS A 480 1.71 -29.81 -23.33
N GLN A 481 2.06 -28.73 -22.64
CA GLN A 481 1.40 -28.38 -21.38
C GLN A 481 -0.11 -28.19 -21.56
N GLN A 482 -0.57 -27.58 -22.66
CA GLN A 482 -2.01 -27.40 -22.88
C GLN A 482 -2.72 -28.72 -23.21
N LEU A 483 -2.08 -29.61 -23.99
CA LEU A 483 -2.65 -30.90 -24.37
C LEU A 483 -2.69 -31.90 -23.20
N ASP A 484 -1.67 -31.87 -22.34
CA ASP A 484 -1.54 -32.79 -21.21
C ASP A 484 -2.32 -32.31 -19.97
N GLN A 485 -2.57 -30.99 -19.83
CA GLN A 485 -3.31 -30.46 -18.68
C GLN A 485 -4.81 -30.46 -18.92
N VAL A 486 -5.51 -31.28 -18.15
CA VAL A 486 -6.97 -31.39 -18.23
C VAL A 486 -7.62 -30.22 -17.50
N PRO A 487 -8.40 -29.37 -18.19
CA PRO A 487 -9.22 -28.37 -17.53
C PRO A 487 -10.37 -29.05 -16.78
N VAL A 488 -10.55 -28.70 -15.50
CA VAL A 488 -11.58 -29.25 -14.61
C VAL A 488 -12.48 -28.09 -14.20
N PHE A 489 -13.76 -28.12 -14.59
CA PHE A 489 -14.72 -27.04 -14.44
C PHE A 489 -15.76 -27.36 -13.39
N GLY A 490 -15.99 -26.45 -12.44
CA GLY A 490 -17.17 -26.50 -11.60
C GLY A 490 -18.42 -26.13 -12.41
N PHE A 491 -19.46 -26.97 -12.39
CA PHE A 491 -20.75 -26.64 -12.97
C PHE A 491 -21.52 -25.76 -11.99
N ASN A 492 -21.85 -24.53 -12.40
CA ASN A 492 -22.58 -23.59 -11.55
C ASN A 492 -21.92 -23.33 -10.17
N SER A 493 -20.59 -23.46 -10.10
CA SER A 493 -19.86 -23.55 -8.83
C SER A 493 -19.80 -22.26 -8.02
N GLY A 494 -19.87 -21.08 -8.66
CA GLY A 494 -20.03 -19.80 -7.96
C GLY A 494 -18.95 -19.48 -6.90
N ARG A 495 -17.73 -20.04 -7.01
CA ARG A 495 -16.65 -20.03 -5.98
C ARG A 495 -16.91 -20.88 -4.75
N TYR A 496 -17.97 -21.66 -4.74
CA TYR A 496 -18.43 -22.37 -3.57
C TYR A 496 -17.76 -23.74 -3.45
N ASP A 497 -17.75 -24.51 -4.53
CA ASP A 497 -17.33 -25.92 -4.48
C ASP A 497 -15.87 -26.12 -4.10
N ILE A 498 -14.93 -25.35 -4.65
CA ILE A 498 -13.53 -25.47 -4.23
C ILE A 498 -13.37 -25.11 -2.75
N ASN A 499 -14.10 -24.10 -2.28
CA ASN A 499 -14.02 -23.68 -0.87
C ASN A 499 -14.63 -24.72 0.07
N LEU A 500 -15.63 -25.48 -0.40
CA LEU A 500 -16.27 -26.57 0.34
C LEU A 500 -15.29 -27.72 0.62
N ILE A 501 -14.49 -28.10 -0.38
CA ILE A 501 -13.57 -29.25 -0.28
C ILE A 501 -12.11 -28.88 -0.06
N LYS A 502 -11.77 -27.60 0.13
CA LYS A 502 -10.38 -27.12 0.11
C LYS A 502 -9.43 -27.89 1.03
N SER A 503 -9.89 -28.29 2.22
CA SER A 503 -9.09 -29.03 3.21
C SER A 503 -8.65 -30.38 2.66
N ASP A 504 -9.61 -31.12 2.11
CA ASP A 504 -9.40 -32.48 1.61
C ASP A 504 -8.73 -32.47 0.24
N LEU A 505 -9.07 -31.48 -0.60
CA LEU A 505 -8.50 -31.28 -1.92
C LEU A 505 -6.97 -31.15 -1.85
N PHE A 506 -6.44 -30.36 -0.93
CA PHE A 506 -4.99 -30.21 -0.78
C PHE A 506 -4.32 -31.42 -0.11
N ALA A 507 -5.05 -32.16 0.73
CA ALA A 507 -4.56 -33.41 1.29
C ALA A 507 -4.38 -34.50 0.21
N VAL A 508 -5.29 -34.56 -0.76
CA VAL A 508 -5.25 -35.53 -1.87
C VAL A 508 -4.27 -35.13 -2.97
N ILE A 509 -4.30 -33.86 -3.41
CA ILE A 509 -3.42 -33.39 -4.49
C ILE A 509 -1.96 -33.34 -4.04
N GLY A 510 -1.72 -33.00 -2.77
CA GLY A 510 -0.39 -32.75 -2.22
C GLY A 510 0.19 -31.41 -2.69
N THR A 511 0.78 -30.65 -1.78
CA THR A 511 1.28 -29.29 -2.05
C THR A 511 2.40 -29.26 -3.10
N ASN A 512 3.19 -30.33 -3.21
CA ASN A 512 4.30 -30.44 -4.16
C ASN A 512 3.84 -30.55 -5.63
N ASN A 513 2.59 -30.97 -5.87
CA ASN A 513 2.02 -31.10 -7.22
C ASN A 513 1.39 -29.81 -7.74
N ILE A 514 1.30 -28.77 -6.89
CA ILE A 514 0.72 -27.48 -7.24
C ILE A 514 1.74 -26.64 -7.99
N LYS A 515 1.39 -26.22 -9.21
CA LYS A 515 2.20 -25.34 -10.05
C LYS A 515 1.89 -23.87 -9.81
N SER A 516 0.60 -23.53 -9.67
CA SER A 516 0.16 -22.17 -9.40
C SER A 516 -1.28 -22.15 -8.87
N VAL A 517 -1.57 -21.17 -8.02
CA VAL A 517 -2.93 -20.87 -7.57
C VAL A 517 -3.24 -19.42 -7.90
N ILE A 518 -4.38 -19.19 -8.54
CA ILE A 518 -4.89 -17.85 -8.89
C ILE A 518 -6.19 -17.63 -8.14
N LYS A 519 -6.28 -16.53 -7.40
CA LYS A 519 -7.51 -16.06 -6.75
C LYS A 519 -7.83 -14.66 -7.26
N ASN A 520 -8.88 -14.55 -8.06
CA ASN A 520 -9.38 -13.30 -8.64
C ASN A 520 -10.84 -13.08 -8.16
N PRO A 521 -11.39 -11.85 -8.09
CA PRO A 521 -12.82 -11.62 -7.84
C PRO A 521 -13.81 -12.29 -8.80
N SER A 522 -13.37 -12.71 -10.00
CA SER A 522 -14.22 -13.34 -11.03
C SER A 522 -13.99 -14.85 -11.23
N TYR A 523 -12.84 -15.41 -10.83
CA TYR A 523 -12.63 -16.87 -10.76
C TYR A 523 -11.53 -17.28 -9.77
N MET A 524 -11.45 -18.57 -9.44
CA MET A 524 -10.35 -19.25 -8.76
C MET A 524 -9.81 -20.34 -9.67
N CYS A 525 -8.48 -20.51 -9.73
CA CYS A 525 -7.83 -21.55 -10.52
C CYS A 525 -6.70 -22.20 -9.72
N ILE A 526 -6.72 -23.53 -9.62
CA ILE A 526 -5.64 -24.35 -9.05
C ILE A 526 -5.04 -25.16 -10.21
N ALA A 527 -3.82 -24.83 -10.61
CA ALA A 527 -3.11 -25.56 -11.65
C ALA A 527 -2.09 -26.52 -11.01
N THR A 528 -2.19 -27.79 -11.38
CA THR A 528 -1.20 -28.82 -11.10
C THR A 528 -0.38 -29.12 -12.36
N TRP A 529 0.45 -30.15 -12.33
CA TRP A 529 1.13 -30.65 -13.53
C TRP A 529 0.17 -31.21 -14.58
N ASN A 530 -0.92 -31.84 -14.13
CA ASN A 530 -1.82 -32.62 -14.99
C ASN A 530 -3.24 -32.03 -15.10
N MET A 531 -3.63 -31.11 -14.22
CA MET A 531 -4.99 -30.57 -14.15
C MET A 531 -4.99 -29.06 -13.95
N LYS A 532 -6.02 -28.39 -14.48
CA LYS A 532 -6.35 -27.00 -14.15
C LYS A 532 -7.76 -26.95 -13.61
N ILE A 533 -7.89 -26.93 -12.29
CA ILE A 533 -9.17 -26.86 -11.61
C ILE A 533 -9.62 -25.41 -11.56
N LEU A 534 -10.75 -25.11 -12.21
CA LEU A 534 -11.29 -23.78 -12.39
C LEU A 534 -12.67 -23.69 -11.74
N ASP A 535 -12.87 -22.62 -10.98
CA ASP A 535 -14.10 -22.29 -10.29
C ASP A 535 -14.45 -20.83 -10.58
N ILE A 536 -15.52 -20.60 -11.35
CA ILE A 536 -15.82 -19.30 -11.95
C ILE A 536 -17.04 -18.69 -11.24
N SER A 537 -17.02 -17.37 -11.02
CA SER A 537 -18.17 -16.66 -10.44
C SER A 537 -19.38 -16.55 -11.38
N ASN A 538 -19.14 -16.65 -12.69
CA ASN A 538 -20.13 -16.27 -13.70
C ASN A 538 -21.17 -17.38 -13.85
N TYR A 539 -22.41 -17.00 -13.57
CA TYR A 539 -23.61 -17.80 -13.50
C TYR A 539 -24.30 -17.87 -14.87
N VAL A 540 -24.83 -19.05 -15.23
CA VAL A 540 -25.87 -19.17 -16.26
C VAL A 540 -27.18 -19.52 -15.53
N PRO A 541 -28.17 -18.63 -15.50
CA PRO A 541 -29.41 -18.91 -14.78
C PRO A 541 -30.13 -20.14 -15.29
N ALA A 542 -30.71 -20.92 -14.36
CA ALA A 542 -31.62 -22.01 -14.71
C ALA A 542 -32.71 -21.49 -15.67
N GLY A 543 -32.92 -22.20 -16.78
CA GLY A 543 -33.85 -21.78 -17.85
C GLY A 543 -33.26 -20.83 -18.91
N THR A 544 -31.96 -20.51 -18.83
CA THR A 544 -31.25 -19.75 -19.87
C THR A 544 -30.68 -20.72 -20.90
N SER A 545 -31.19 -20.74 -22.12
CA SER A 545 -30.57 -21.50 -23.21
C SER A 545 -29.19 -20.90 -23.54
N TYR A 546 -28.24 -21.73 -23.98
CA TYR A 546 -26.94 -21.27 -24.46
C TYR A 546 -27.08 -20.14 -25.49
N ASP A 547 -28.11 -20.23 -26.33
CA ASP A 547 -28.49 -19.21 -27.32
C ASP A 547 -28.87 -17.86 -26.66
N LYS A 548 -29.68 -17.86 -25.59
CA LYS A 548 -30.00 -16.64 -24.82
C LYS A 548 -28.76 -16.06 -24.12
N TYR A 549 -27.89 -16.90 -23.60
CA TYR A 549 -26.63 -16.49 -22.98
C TYR A 549 -25.72 -15.79 -24.02
N LEU A 550 -25.47 -16.42 -25.17
CA LEU A 550 -24.70 -15.82 -26.26
C LEU A 550 -25.36 -14.54 -26.79
N THR A 551 -26.69 -14.48 -26.85
CA THR A 551 -27.40 -13.26 -27.27
C THR A 551 -27.21 -12.11 -26.29
N THR A 552 -27.22 -12.40 -24.99
CA THR A 552 -27.08 -11.40 -23.92
C THR A 552 -25.68 -10.81 -23.87
N TYR A 553 -24.64 -11.64 -24.05
CA TYR A 553 -23.24 -11.21 -23.88
C TYR A 553 -22.50 -10.90 -25.19
N LEU A 554 -22.92 -11.48 -26.32
CA LEU A 554 -22.29 -11.30 -27.65
C LEU A 554 -23.22 -10.68 -28.69
N GLY A 555 -24.44 -10.27 -28.30
CA GLY A 555 -25.40 -9.57 -29.18
C GLY A 555 -26.18 -10.47 -30.16
N GLY A 556 -26.01 -11.79 -30.07
CA GLY A 556 -26.75 -12.80 -30.84
C GLY A 556 -26.12 -13.12 -32.21
N CYS A 557 -25.90 -14.41 -32.51
CA CYS A 557 -25.43 -14.87 -33.84
C CYS A 557 -26.56 -14.68 -34.87
N LYS A 558 -26.29 -13.95 -35.96
CA LYS A 558 -27.22 -13.73 -37.08
C LYS A 558 -27.12 -14.78 -38.19
N CYS A 559 -26.31 -15.83 -38.01
CA CYS A 559 -26.10 -16.86 -39.04
C CYS A 559 -27.18 -17.95 -38.96
N GLU A 560 -27.61 -18.46 -40.12
CA GLU A 560 -28.65 -19.49 -40.23
C GLU A 560 -28.20 -20.87 -39.71
N ASP A 561 -26.91 -21.19 -39.84
CA ASP A 561 -26.32 -22.39 -39.24
C ASP A 561 -25.56 -22.04 -37.96
N LYS A 562 -26.18 -22.36 -36.82
CA LYS A 562 -25.64 -22.06 -35.48
C LYS A 562 -24.53 -23.03 -35.04
N ILE A 563 -24.40 -24.20 -35.68
CA ILE A 563 -23.42 -25.22 -35.29
C ILE A 563 -22.04 -24.92 -35.87
N SER A 564 -21.99 -24.24 -37.02
CA SER A 564 -20.76 -23.82 -37.70
C SER A 564 -20.44 -22.31 -37.55
N CYS A 565 -21.23 -21.57 -36.76
CA CYS A 565 -21.16 -20.10 -36.61
C CYS A 565 -19.88 -19.65 -35.86
N VAL A 566 -18.97 -18.95 -36.55
CA VAL A 566 -17.74 -18.32 -35.98
C VAL A 566 -17.87 -16.81 -35.69
N CYS A 567 -19.08 -16.25 -35.75
CA CYS A 567 -19.30 -14.79 -35.68
C CYS A 567 -18.91 -14.11 -34.34
N GLY A 568 -18.45 -14.87 -33.34
CA GLY A 568 -17.83 -14.35 -32.11
C GLY A 568 -16.33 -14.61 -31.98
N LEU A 569 -15.68 -15.26 -32.97
CA LEU A 569 -14.30 -15.76 -32.84
C LEU A 569 -13.29 -15.20 -33.85
N ASP A 570 -13.74 -14.64 -34.97
CA ASP A 570 -12.85 -13.97 -35.95
C ASP A 570 -13.27 -12.52 -36.20
N SER A 571 -12.33 -11.61 -35.91
CA SER A 571 -12.32 -10.25 -36.46
C SER A 571 -11.25 -10.20 -37.55
N SER A 572 -11.59 -10.52 -38.79
CA SER A 572 -10.85 -9.98 -39.93
C SER A 572 -11.40 -8.59 -40.22
N PRO A 573 -10.55 -7.54 -40.29
CA PRO A 573 -10.97 -6.26 -40.81
C PRO A 573 -11.04 -6.35 -42.34
N THR A 574 -12.12 -5.79 -42.91
CA THR A 574 -12.08 -5.22 -44.26
C THR A 574 -10.99 -4.15 -44.37
#